data_AF-K8PMT9-F1
#
_entry.id   AF-K8PMT9-F1
#
_cell.length_a   1.000
_cell.length_b   1.000
_cell.length_c   1.000
_cell.angle_alpha   90.00
_cell.angle_beta   90.00
_cell.angle_gamma   90.00
#
_symmetry.space_group_name_H-M   'P 1'
#
loop_
_entity.id
_entity.type
_entity.pdbx_description
1 polymer ?
#
loop_
_entity_poly.entity_id
_entity_poly.type
_entity_poly.pdbx_seq_one_letter_code
_entity_poly.pdbx_strand_id
1 'polypeptide(L)'
;MAEVGLLEWADKQHDWIRDALRRHAARPGFILEEEDKAGIAARVRHVGGFVLDEPPECSPLAAEHLKASSSNEPRAVLCSLGPVKHLNRLAEEQQLRFAIDGVTIIYGDNGSGKSGYCRIAKKLCRSLTADDLLGNVFEIGVKPPAEVLVRFLEEGATEPTSITWKDGTQPPMPIARISVFDSANARLYVDKQNRIGFLPAAIALLERHGLHRGELEAGFREEVKAIEKKLKTPLPGGYAAAGMVAKLLARLEIKSKEAMPSAD
;
A
#
# COMPACT_ATOMS: atom_id res chain seq x y z
N MET A 1 6.53 -15.12 16.25
CA MET A 1 7.35 -14.24 17.13
C MET A 1 7.18 -12.76 16.82
N ALA A 2 7.29 -12.30 15.57
CA ALA A 2 7.14 -10.87 15.24
C ALA A 2 5.74 -10.28 15.54
N GLU A 3 4.67 -11.05 15.35
CA GLU A 3 3.28 -10.59 15.61
C GLU A 3 2.98 -10.41 17.10
N VAL A 4 3.57 -11.22 17.98
CA VAL A 4 3.39 -11.11 19.44
C VAL A 4 4.03 -9.81 19.95
N GLY A 5 5.25 -9.50 19.49
CA GLY A 5 5.92 -8.25 19.85
C GLY A 5 5.23 -7.00 19.32
N LEU A 6 4.56 -7.08 18.16
CA LEU A 6 3.77 -5.98 17.60
C LEU A 6 2.53 -5.68 18.46
N LEU A 7 1.79 -6.71 18.88
CA LEU A 7 0.60 -6.54 19.72
C LEU A 7 0.97 -5.94 21.08
N GLU A 8 2.02 -6.46 21.73
CA GLU A 8 2.54 -5.91 22.99
C GLU A 8 2.99 -4.45 22.87
N TRP A 9 3.53 -4.06 21.71
CA TRP A 9 3.88 -2.66 21.44
C TRP A 9 2.64 -1.80 21.17
N ALA A 10 1.69 -2.31 20.39
CA ALA A 10 0.45 -1.61 20.05
C ALA A 10 -0.41 -1.33 21.29
N ASP A 11 -0.45 -2.24 22.25
CA ASP A 11 -1.19 -2.07 23.51
C ASP A 11 -0.65 -0.94 24.40
N LYS A 12 0.60 -0.50 24.17
CA LYS A 12 1.19 0.66 24.86
C LYS A 12 0.91 1.99 24.15
N GLN A 13 0.26 1.97 22.99
CA GLN A 13 -0.05 3.17 22.21
C GLN A 13 -1.44 3.71 22.54
N HIS A 14 -1.69 4.97 22.15
CA HIS A 14 -3.02 5.58 22.26
C HIS A 14 -4.07 4.82 21.43
N ASP A 15 -5.34 4.89 21.87
CA ASP A 15 -6.43 4.13 21.25
C ASP A 15 -6.62 4.43 19.75
N TRP A 16 -6.40 5.69 19.33
CA TRP A 16 -6.46 6.06 17.92
C TRP A 16 -5.36 5.39 17.08
N ILE A 17 -4.18 5.14 17.66
CA ILE A 17 -3.06 4.44 17.00
C ILE A 17 -3.42 2.96 16.85
N ARG A 18 -3.99 2.37 17.89
CA ARG A 18 -4.44 0.98 17.88
C ARG A 18 -5.52 0.76 16.82
N ASP A 19 -6.48 1.67 16.70
CA ASP A 19 -7.49 1.64 15.64
C ASP A 19 -6.90 1.89 14.24
N ALA A 20 -5.96 2.83 14.12
CA ALA A 20 -5.27 3.08 12.85
C ALA A 20 -4.52 1.82 12.36
N LEU A 21 -3.79 1.14 13.24
CA LEU A 21 -3.09 -0.11 12.91
C LEU A 21 -4.07 -1.21 12.51
N ARG A 22 -5.21 -1.33 13.20
CA ARG A 22 -6.29 -2.27 12.82
C ARG A 22 -6.82 -1.98 11.41
N ARG A 23 -7.11 -0.71 11.10
CA ARG A 23 -7.57 -0.29 9.76
C ARG A 23 -6.55 -0.60 8.68
N HIS A 24 -5.27 -0.35 8.93
CA HIS A 24 -4.22 -0.74 8.00
C HIS A 24 -4.16 -2.27 7.83
N ALA A 25 -4.22 -3.04 8.92
CA ALA A 25 -4.17 -4.51 8.89
C ALA A 25 -5.34 -5.14 8.11
N ALA A 26 -6.50 -4.48 8.08
CA ALA A 26 -7.68 -4.95 7.36
C ALA A 26 -7.62 -4.74 5.83
N ARG A 27 -6.67 -3.93 5.32
CA ARG A 27 -6.59 -3.57 3.91
C ARG A 27 -5.47 -4.31 3.18
N PRO A 28 -5.68 -4.73 1.91
CA PRO A 28 -4.63 -5.33 1.09
C PRO A 28 -3.40 -4.41 0.98
N GLY A 29 -2.21 -4.96 1.22
CA GLY A 29 -0.95 -4.20 1.18
C GLY A 29 -0.81 -3.11 2.25
N PHE A 30 -1.70 -3.09 3.25
CA PHE A 30 -1.78 -2.12 4.33
C PHE A 30 -1.98 -0.66 3.87
N ILE A 31 -2.61 -0.47 2.69
CA ILE A 31 -2.89 0.84 2.11
C ILE A 31 -4.31 1.26 2.52
N LEU A 32 -4.45 2.45 3.09
CA LEU A 32 -5.74 2.99 3.50
C LEU A 32 -6.48 3.64 2.33
N GLU A 33 -7.79 3.48 2.33
CA GLU A 33 -8.71 4.27 1.51
C GLU A 33 -8.98 5.63 2.17
N GLU A 34 -9.52 6.59 1.40
CA GLU A 34 -9.78 7.94 1.88
C GLU A 34 -10.76 7.98 3.07
N GLU A 35 -11.72 7.06 3.12
CA GLU A 35 -12.65 6.91 4.26
C GLU A 35 -11.91 6.50 5.55
N ASP A 36 -10.95 5.58 5.45
CA ASP A 36 -10.15 5.16 6.61
C ASP A 36 -9.22 6.27 7.08
N LYS A 37 -8.61 7.02 6.14
CA LYS A 37 -7.78 8.18 6.47
C LYS A 37 -8.60 9.26 7.18
N ALA A 38 -9.79 9.58 6.67
CA ALA A 38 -10.70 10.53 7.29
C ALA A 38 -11.12 10.08 8.69
N GLY A 39 -11.42 8.79 8.87
CA GLY A 39 -11.75 8.20 10.17
C GLY A 39 -10.61 8.32 11.18
N ILE A 40 -9.36 8.09 10.76
CA ILE A 40 -8.18 8.25 11.63
C ILE A 40 -7.96 9.73 11.97
N ALA A 41 -8.08 10.63 10.99
CA ALA A 41 -7.95 12.07 11.23
C ALA A 41 -8.99 12.60 12.22
N ALA A 42 -10.24 12.12 12.17
CA ALA A 42 -11.28 12.46 13.14
C ALA A 42 -10.89 12.02 14.58
N ARG A 43 -10.33 10.81 14.74
CA ARG A 43 -9.86 10.32 16.05
C ARG A 43 -8.69 11.13 16.59
N VAL A 44 -7.74 11.50 15.74
CA VAL A 44 -6.64 12.39 16.12
C VAL A 44 -7.16 13.75 16.57
N ARG A 45 -8.13 14.33 15.85
CA ARG A 45 -8.78 15.60 16.23
C ARG A 45 -9.52 15.49 17.57
N HIS A 46 -10.24 14.38 17.80
CA HIS A 46 -10.93 14.14 19.06
C HIS A 46 -9.96 14.12 20.25
N VAL A 47 -8.85 13.39 20.13
CA VAL A 47 -7.78 13.36 21.15
C VAL A 47 -7.13 14.73 21.31
N GLY A 48 -7.03 15.51 20.22
CA GLY A 48 -6.57 16.89 20.23
C GLY A 48 -7.56 17.91 20.84
N GLY A 49 -8.72 17.46 21.35
CA GLY A 49 -9.70 18.31 22.03
C GLY A 49 -10.71 18.99 21.11
N PHE A 50 -10.81 18.59 19.84
CA PHE A 50 -11.86 19.08 18.95
C PHE A 50 -13.20 18.42 19.33
N VAL A 51 -14.24 19.24 19.45
CA VAL A 51 -15.61 18.76 19.64
C VAL A 51 -16.12 18.20 18.32
N LEU A 52 -16.45 16.92 18.32
CA LEU A 52 -17.11 16.24 17.21
C LEU A 52 -18.54 15.93 17.64
N ASP A 53 -19.49 15.97 16.70
CA ASP A 53 -20.90 15.70 16.98
C ASP A 53 -21.12 14.30 17.58
N GLU A 54 -20.31 13.34 17.12
CA GLU A 54 -20.23 11.99 17.70
C GLU A 54 -18.76 11.64 17.99
N PRO A 55 -18.43 11.22 19.22
CA PRO A 55 -17.07 10.82 19.57
C PRO A 55 -16.71 9.53 18.80
N PRO A 56 -15.59 9.51 18.07
CA PRO A 56 -15.26 8.36 17.24
C PRO A 56 -14.80 7.18 18.09
N GLU A 57 -15.50 6.04 17.94
CA GLU A 57 -15.14 4.81 18.63
C GLU A 57 -13.81 4.24 18.11
N CYS A 58 -12.89 3.88 19.00
CA CYS A 58 -11.60 3.29 18.64
C CYS A 58 -11.63 1.78 18.93
N SER A 59 -11.43 0.96 17.89
CA SER A 59 -11.37 -0.49 18.04
C SER A 59 -9.91 -0.96 17.99
N PRO A 60 -9.41 -1.69 19.00
CA PRO A 60 -7.99 -2.01 19.08
C PRO A 60 -7.56 -3.07 18.06
N LEU A 61 -6.25 -3.11 17.77
CA LEU A 61 -5.62 -4.16 16.99
C LEU A 61 -5.58 -5.47 17.80
N ALA A 62 -6.43 -6.43 17.45
CA ALA A 62 -6.34 -7.82 17.92
C ALA A 62 -5.51 -8.73 17.01
N ALA A 63 -5.04 -9.86 17.54
CA ALA A 63 -4.26 -10.87 16.81
C ALA A 63 -4.96 -11.42 15.55
N GLU A 64 -6.29 -11.47 15.56
CA GLU A 64 -7.10 -11.94 14.42
C GLU A 64 -6.91 -11.07 13.17
N HIS A 65 -6.68 -9.77 13.35
CA HIS A 65 -6.43 -8.84 12.24
C HIS A 65 -5.04 -9.03 11.61
N LEU A 66 -4.07 -9.55 12.38
CA LEU A 66 -2.73 -9.87 11.88
C LEU A 66 -2.70 -11.23 11.18
N LYS A 67 -3.51 -12.19 11.63
CA LYS A 67 -3.64 -13.50 10.99
C LYS A 67 -4.18 -13.43 9.56
N ALA A 68 -5.02 -12.43 9.26
CA ALA A 68 -5.52 -12.17 7.91
C ALA A 68 -4.42 -11.67 6.95
N SER A 69 -3.33 -11.10 7.48
CA SER A 69 -2.19 -10.60 6.70
C SER A 69 -0.96 -11.52 6.73
N SER A 70 -0.94 -12.53 7.62
CA SER A 70 -0.02 -13.65 7.60
C SER A 70 -0.61 -14.82 6.80
N SER A 71 -0.47 -14.81 5.48
CA SER A 71 -0.35 -16.04 4.65
C SER A 71 -1.17 -17.27 5.06
N ASN A 72 -2.45 -17.13 5.41
CA ASN A 72 -3.37 -18.28 5.50
C ASN A 72 -3.91 -18.66 4.11
N GLU A 73 -3.35 -18.02 3.10
CA GLU A 73 -3.48 -18.32 1.71
C GLU A 73 -2.70 -19.62 1.41
N PRO A 74 -3.37 -20.68 0.94
CA PRO A 74 -2.75 -22.00 0.77
C PRO A 74 -1.50 -21.90 -0.12
N ARG A 75 -0.42 -22.59 0.30
CA ARG A 75 0.81 -22.65 -0.50
C ARG A 75 0.47 -23.15 -1.91
N ALA A 76 1.03 -22.52 -2.94
CA ALA A 76 0.92 -23.01 -4.31
C ALA A 76 2.26 -23.53 -4.80
N VAL A 77 2.24 -24.65 -5.51
CA VAL A 77 3.39 -25.23 -6.22
C VAL A 77 3.15 -25.13 -7.71
N LEU A 78 4.08 -24.53 -8.45
CA LEU A 78 4.01 -24.49 -9.91
C LEU A 78 4.35 -25.88 -10.45
N CYS A 79 3.43 -26.49 -11.20
CA CYS A 79 3.60 -27.84 -11.77
C CYS A 79 4.11 -27.78 -13.21
N SER A 80 3.58 -26.86 -14.03
CA SER A 80 4.06 -26.68 -15.41
C SER A 80 3.71 -25.33 -16.00
N LEU A 81 4.52 -24.91 -16.98
CA LEU A 81 4.26 -23.80 -17.90
C LEU A 81 4.23 -24.34 -19.32
N GLY A 82 3.11 -24.21 -20.00
CA GLY A 82 2.91 -24.67 -21.37
C GLY A 82 1.69 -25.61 -21.49
N PRO A 83 1.11 -25.76 -22.70
CA PRO A 83 1.63 -25.28 -23.98
C PRO A 83 1.59 -23.76 -24.09
N VAL A 84 2.42 -23.20 -24.98
CA VAL A 84 2.57 -21.75 -25.16
C VAL A 84 2.17 -21.36 -26.57
N LYS A 85 1.47 -20.24 -26.73
CA LYS A 85 1.12 -19.66 -28.02
C LYS A 85 1.65 -18.25 -28.12
N HIS A 86 2.07 -17.87 -29.34
CA HIS A 86 2.47 -16.51 -29.69
C HIS A 86 3.64 -15.95 -28.87
N LEU A 87 4.53 -16.84 -28.39
CA LEU A 87 5.63 -16.48 -27.50
C LEU A 87 6.99 -16.96 -28.03
N ASN A 88 7.87 -16.02 -28.35
CA ASN A 88 9.18 -16.25 -28.98
C ASN A 88 9.06 -17.24 -30.16
N ARG A 89 9.99 -18.19 -30.26
CA ARG A 89 9.95 -19.35 -31.17
C ARG A 89 9.84 -20.66 -30.37
N LEU A 90 9.11 -20.63 -29.25
CA LEU A 90 8.84 -21.85 -28.49
C LEU A 90 7.89 -22.73 -29.32
N ALA A 91 8.09 -24.05 -29.29
CA ALA A 91 7.19 -24.94 -30.01
C ALA A 91 5.81 -24.92 -29.34
N GLU A 92 4.73 -24.90 -30.14
CA GLU A 92 3.37 -24.66 -29.65
C GLU A 92 2.94 -25.67 -28.57
N GLU A 93 3.38 -26.93 -28.70
CA GLU A 93 3.09 -28.02 -27.75
C GLU A 93 4.13 -28.16 -26.62
N GLN A 94 5.10 -27.26 -26.54
CA GLN A 94 6.19 -27.37 -25.57
C GLN A 94 5.71 -27.01 -24.15
N GLN A 95 5.95 -27.94 -23.23
CA GLN A 95 5.63 -27.78 -21.82
C GLN A 95 6.89 -27.93 -20.96
N LEU A 96 7.12 -26.95 -20.10
CA LEU A 96 8.15 -27.01 -19.06
C LEU A 96 7.50 -27.52 -17.77
N ARG A 97 7.96 -28.67 -17.29
CA ARG A 97 7.44 -29.32 -16.08
C ARG A 97 8.39 -29.08 -14.90
N PHE A 98 7.80 -28.89 -13.73
CA PHE A 98 8.51 -28.71 -12.48
C PHE A 98 8.20 -29.90 -11.55
N ALA A 99 9.19 -30.27 -10.76
CA ALA A 99 9.01 -31.20 -9.66
C ALA A 99 8.06 -30.58 -8.63
N ILE A 100 7.01 -31.31 -8.26
CA ILE A 100 6.05 -30.90 -7.24
C ILE A 100 6.70 -30.95 -5.85
N ASP A 101 7.68 -31.85 -5.69
CA ASP A 101 8.54 -31.95 -4.52
C ASP A 101 10.01 -32.02 -4.98
N GLY A 102 10.87 -31.21 -4.36
CA GLY A 102 12.30 -31.11 -4.68
C GLY A 102 12.70 -29.94 -5.58
N VAL A 103 13.82 -30.10 -6.29
CA VAL A 103 14.47 -29.06 -7.09
C VAL A 103 14.44 -29.44 -8.57
N THR A 104 14.02 -28.50 -9.42
CA THR A 104 14.03 -28.68 -10.89
C THR A 104 15.19 -27.89 -11.49
N ILE A 105 16.12 -28.57 -12.14
CA ILE A 105 17.23 -27.95 -12.86
C ILE A 105 16.93 -27.97 -14.36
N ILE A 106 16.90 -26.79 -14.99
CA ILE A 106 16.62 -26.63 -16.42
C ILE A 106 17.88 -26.10 -17.10
N TYR A 107 18.40 -26.86 -18.06
CA TYR A 107 19.61 -26.51 -18.82
C TYR A 107 19.43 -26.84 -20.31
N GLY A 108 20.35 -26.37 -21.14
CA GLY A 108 20.34 -26.60 -22.59
C GLY A 108 21.08 -25.49 -23.34
N ASP A 109 21.16 -25.61 -24.66
CA ASP A 109 21.95 -24.70 -25.50
C ASP A 109 21.39 -23.27 -25.58
N ASN A 110 22.24 -22.32 -25.98
CA ASN A 110 21.79 -20.97 -26.27
C ASN A 110 20.73 -20.98 -27.38
N GLY A 111 19.64 -20.24 -27.17
CA GLY A 111 18.49 -20.23 -28.08
C GLY A 111 17.45 -21.33 -27.84
N SER A 112 17.64 -22.24 -26.88
CA SER A 112 16.69 -23.32 -26.57
C SER A 112 15.38 -22.89 -25.89
N GLY A 113 15.16 -21.58 -25.68
CA GLY A 113 13.93 -21.05 -25.09
C GLY A 113 13.92 -20.87 -23.57
N LYS A 114 14.99 -21.22 -22.85
CA LYS A 114 15.11 -21.08 -21.37
C LYS A 114 14.74 -19.67 -20.87
N SER A 115 15.31 -18.64 -21.48
CA SER A 115 15.02 -17.25 -21.13
C SER A 115 13.56 -16.89 -21.40
N GLY A 116 12.92 -17.51 -22.40
CA GLY A 116 11.49 -17.33 -22.68
C GLY A 116 10.63 -17.79 -21.51
N TYR A 117 10.87 -19.00 -20.99
CA TYR A 117 10.16 -19.50 -19.79
C TYR A 117 10.46 -18.68 -18.53
N CYS A 118 11.67 -18.14 -18.39
CA CYS A 118 11.98 -17.22 -17.28
C CYS A 118 11.13 -15.95 -17.33
N ARG A 119 10.94 -15.34 -18.52
CA ARG A 119 10.06 -14.16 -18.68
C ARG A 119 8.60 -14.49 -18.38
N ILE A 120 8.11 -15.66 -18.80
CA ILE A 120 6.76 -16.15 -18.44
C ILE A 120 6.62 -16.21 -16.92
N ALA A 121 7.57 -16.85 -16.24
CA ALA A 121 7.54 -16.96 -14.79
C ALA A 121 7.54 -15.59 -14.11
N LYS A 122 8.35 -14.64 -14.58
CA LYS A 122 8.37 -13.26 -14.04
C LYS A 122 7.06 -12.50 -14.21
N LYS A 123 6.28 -12.77 -15.27
CA LYS A 123 4.96 -12.14 -15.51
C LYS A 123 3.84 -12.80 -14.71
N LEU A 124 3.89 -14.12 -14.53
CA LEU A 124 2.87 -14.90 -13.83
C LEU A 124 3.05 -14.91 -12.30
N CYS A 125 4.30 -14.93 -11.85
CA CYS A 125 4.67 -15.02 -10.45
C CYS A 125 5.14 -13.65 -9.92
N ARG A 126 5.36 -13.54 -8.62
CA ARG A 126 5.91 -12.33 -8.00
C ARG A 126 7.37 -12.14 -8.41
N SER A 127 7.65 -11.06 -9.12
CA SER A 127 9.00 -10.60 -9.48
C SER A 127 9.09 -9.09 -9.30
N LEU A 128 10.27 -8.59 -8.91
CA LEU A 128 10.53 -7.13 -8.81
C LEU A 128 10.76 -6.50 -10.19
N THR A 129 11.06 -7.34 -11.18
CA THR A 129 11.19 -6.98 -12.59
C THR A 129 10.21 -7.79 -13.42
N ALA A 130 9.47 -7.13 -14.30
CA ALA A 130 8.69 -7.80 -15.32
C ALA A 130 9.37 -7.53 -16.68
N ASP A 131 9.68 -8.59 -17.40
CA ASP A 131 10.21 -8.51 -18.75
C ASP A 131 9.08 -8.72 -19.75
N ASP A 132 9.07 -7.98 -20.85
CA ASP A 132 8.03 -8.15 -21.87
C ASP A 132 8.10 -9.50 -22.56
N LEU A 133 6.91 -10.06 -22.80
CA LEU A 133 6.74 -11.28 -23.56
C LEU A 133 6.81 -10.94 -25.05
N LEU A 134 7.94 -11.28 -25.67
CA LEU A 134 8.19 -11.01 -27.07
C LEU A 134 7.60 -12.15 -27.93
N GLY A 135 6.75 -11.82 -28.89
CA GLY A 135 6.28 -12.77 -29.90
C GLY A 135 7.33 -13.05 -30.99
N ASN A 136 7.10 -14.09 -31.79
CA ASN A 136 8.03 -14.58 -32.81
C ASN A 136 8.52 -13.48 -33.76
N VAL A 137 9.84 -13.25 -33.84
CA VAL A 137 10.43 -12.20 -34.69
C VAL A 137 10.37 -12.50 -36.19
N PHE A 138 10.13 -13.77 -36.56
CA PHE A 138 10.03 -14.19 -37.96
C PHE A 138 8.60 -14.13 -38.51
N GLU A 139 7.60 -13.92 -37.66
CA GLU A 139 6.21 -13.76 -38.08
C GLU A 139 5.92 -12.30 -38.47
N ILE A 140 5.31 -12.13 -39.63
CA ILE A 140 4.94 -10.83 -40.20
C ILE A 140 3.51 -10.49 -39.75
N GLY A 141 3.30 -9.28 -39.23
CA GLY A 141 1.97 -8.77 -38.85
C GLY A 141 1.85 -8.40 -37.38
N VAL A 142 0.61 -8.11 -36.95
CA VAL A 142 0.29 -7.82 -35.54
C VAL A 142 0.40 -9.10 -34.74
N LYS A 143 1.26 -9.10 -33.72
CA LYS A 143 1.46 -10.26 -32.85
C LYS A 143 0.37 -10.28 -31.77
N PRO A 144 -0.46 -11.34 -31.71
CA PRO A 144 -1.43 -11.47 -30.62
C PRO A 144 -0.72 -11.65 -29.27
N PRO A 145 -1.41 -11.37 -28.15
CA PRO A 145 -0.86 -11.59 -26.82
C PRO A 145 -0.42 -13.04 -26.61
N ALA A 146 0.66 -13.24 -25.87
CA ALA A 146 1.14 -14.58 -25.54
C ALA A 146 0.08 -15.33 -24.69
N GLU A 147 -0.12 -16.60 -24.98
CA GLU A 147 -0.98 -17.46 -24.15
C GLU A 147 -0.14 -18.59 -23.55
N VAL A 148 -0.39 -18.92 -22.29
CA VAL A 148 0.32 -19.97 -21.57
C VAL A 148 -0.67 -20.77 -20.74
N LEU A 149 -0.68 -22.09 -20.92
CA LEU A 149 -1.35 -22.97 -19.96
C LEU A 149 -0.47 -23.11 -18.71
N VAL A 150 -1.00 -22.69 -17.58
CA VAL A 150 -0.34 -22.76 -16.28
C VAL A 150 -1.00 -23.88 -15.49
N ARG A 151 -0.19 -24.80 -14.95
CA ARG A 151 -0.66 -25.79 -14.00
C ARG A 151 0.00 -25.56 -12.65
N PHE A 152 -0.79 -25.54 -11.60
CA PHE A 152 -0.31 -25.37 -10.22
C PHE A 152 -1.12 -26.25 -9.27
N LEU A 153 -0.53 -26.57 -8.13
CA LEU A 153 -1.14 -27.35 -7.06
C LEU A 153 -1.24 -26.48 -5.82
N GLU A 154 -2.46 -26.23 -5.34
CA GLU A 154 -2.69 -25.56 -4.06
C GLU A 154 -2.57 -26.56 -2.91
N GLU A 155 -2.19 -26.06 -1.73
CA GLU A 155 -2.02 -26.85 -0.53
C GLU A 155 -3.32 -27.57 -0.15
N GLY A 156 -3.22 -28.88 0.07
CA GLY A 156 -4.37 -29.74 0.34
C GLY A 156 -5.12 -30.23 -0.90
N ALA A 157 -4.81 -29.75 -2.10
CA ALA A 157 -5.38 -30.29 -3.33
C ALA A 157 -4.70 -31.63 -3.71
N THR A 158 -5.50 -32.57 -4.22
CA THR A 158 -5.02 -33.85 -4.75
C THR A 158 -4.62 -33.76 -6.23
N GLU A 159 -5.18 -32.82 -6.98
CA GLU A 159 -4.95 -32.66 -8.42
C GLU A 159 -4.54 -31.24 -8.80
N PRO A 160 -3.63 -31.06 -9.79
CA PRO A 160 -3.24 -29.72 -10.26
C PRO A 160 -4.36 -29.01 -11.01
N THR A 161 -4.65 -27.78 -10.61
CA THR A 161 -5.51 -26.84 -11.35
C THR A 161 -4.80 -26.37 -12.61
N SER A 162 -5.56 -26.21 -13.71
CA SER A 162 -5.03 -25.78 -15.01
C SER A 162 -5.77 -24.53 -15.48
N ILE A 163 -5.04 -23.47 -15.81
CA ILE A 163 -5.60 -22.19 -16.26
C ILE A 163 -4.83 -21.69 -17.47
N THR A 164 -5.53 -21.29 -18.53
CA THR A 164 -4.93 -20.59 -19.66
C THR A 164 -4.83 -19.11 -19.33
N TRP A 165 -3.62 -18.61 -19.12
CA TRP A 165 -3.33 -17.19 -18.93
C TRP A 165 -2.99 -16.53 -20.26
N LYS A 166 -3.41 -15.28 -20.44
CA LYS A 166 -3.10 -14.45 -21.61
C LYS A 166 -2.35 -13.21 -21.17
N ASP A 167 -1.34 -12.81 -21.92
CA ASP A 167 -0.58 -11.60 -21.61
C ASP A 167 -1.50 -10.37 -21.64
N GLY A 168 -1.32 -9.50 -20.65
CA GLY A 168 -2.21 -8.36 -20.38
C GLY A 168 -3.41 -8.65 -19.48
N THR A 169 -3.67 -9.91 -19.09
CA THR A 169 -4.69 -10.24 -18.05
C THR A 169 -4.04 -10.48 -16.69
N GLN A 170 -4.84 -10.34 -15.63
CA GLN A 170 -4.37 -10.55 -14.27
C GLN A 170 -3.90 -12.01 -14.08
N PRO A 171 -2.68 -12.25 -13.55
CA PRO A 171 -2.21 -13.59 -13.24
C PRO A 171 -3.12 -14.29 -12.21
N PRO A 172 -3.29 -15.62 -12.27
CA PRO A 172 -3.99 -16.37 -11.25
C PRO A 172 -3.40 -16.13 -9.86
N MET A 173 -4.27 -15.83 -8.89
CA MET A 173 -3.82 -15.43 -7.56
C MET A 173 -2.90 -16.47 -6.86
N PRO A 174 -3.17 -17.79 -6.92
CA PRO A 174 -2.31 -18.78 -6.27
C PRO A 174 -0.86 -18.75 -6.75
N ILE A 175 -0.61 -18.56 -8.05
CA ILE A 175 0.75 -18.51 -8.59
C ILE A 175 1.45 -17.17 -8.35
N ALA A 176 0.69 -16.09 -8.13
CA ALA A 176 1.24 -14.78 -7.78
C ALA A 176 1.95 -14.80 -6.41
N ARG A 177 1.79 -15.86 -5.61
CA ARG A 177 2.50 -16.08 -4.33
C ARG A 177 3.91 -16.64 -4.54
N ILE A 178 4.19 -17.24 -5.69
CA ILE A 178 5.50 -17.81 -6.02
C ILE A 178 6.44 -16.67 -6.38
N SER A 179 7.68 -16.72 -5.90
CA SER A 179 8.66 -15.65 -6.12
C SER A 179 9.72 -16.07 -7.12
N VAL A 180 10.00 -15.24 -8.11
CA VAL A 180 11.04 -15.50 -9.12
C VAL A 180 12.29 -14.70 -8.78
N PHE A 181 13.43 -15.39 -8.81
CA PHE A 181 14.75 -14.81 -8.53
C PHE A 181 15.68 -15.08 -9.71
N ASP A 182 16.31 -14.03 -10.23
CA ASP A 182 17.31 -14.10 -11.29
C ASP A 182 18.43 -13.07 -11.03
N SER A 183 19.48 -13.06 -11.84
CA SER A 183 20.62 -12.16 -11.63
C SER A 183 20.25 -10.67 -11.70
N ALA A 184 19.25 -10.30 -12.51
CA ALA A 184 18.76 -8.93 -12.59
C ALA A 184 18.00 -8.52 -11.32
N ASN A 185 17.12 -9.40 -10.82
CA ASN A 185 16.45 -9.22 -9.54
C ASN A 185 17.46 -9.25 -8.38
N ALA A 186 18.49 -10.10 -8.42
CA ALA A 186 19.51 -10.23 -7.38
C ALA A 186 20.20 -8.88 -7.08
N ARG A 187 20.53 -8.10 -8.12
CA ARG A 187 21.05 -6.74 -7.94
C ARG A 187 20.03 -5.80 -7.29
N LEU A 188 18.74 -5.94 -7.58
CA LEU A 188 17.71 -5.17 -6.87
C LEU A 188 17.55 -5.61 -5.41
N TYR A 189 17.85 -6.87 -5.09
CA TYR A 189 17.89 -7.38 -3.72
C TYR A 189 19.16 -6.98 -2.95
N VAL A 190 20.29 -6.69 -3.64
CA VAL A 190 21.61 -6.46 -3.03
C VAL A 190 22.12 -5.02 -3.15
N ASP A 191 21.99 -4.37 -4.31
CA ASP A 191 22.62 -3.06 -4.62
C ASP A 191 21.80 -1.85 -4.17
N LYS A 192 20.48 -2.00 -3.94
CA LYS A 192 19.70 -0.93 -3.34
C LYS A 192 19.88 -0.98 -1.83
N GLN A 193 20.54 0.04 -1.27
CA GLN A 193 20.61 0.35 0.17
C GLN A 193 19.24 0.53 0.86
N ASN A 194 18.13 0.11 0.23
CA ASN A 194 16.82 0.13 0.85
C ASN A 194 15.90 -0.91 0.18
N ARG A 195 15.77 -2.06 0.84
CA ARG A 195 14.50 -2.77 1.16
C ARG A 195 14.76 -4.26 1.32
N ILE A 196 14.59 -4.70 2.57
CA ILE A 196 14.62 -6.07 3.05
C ILE A 196 13.79 -6.95 2.09
N GLY A 197 14.43 -7.95 1.45
CA GLY A 197 13.81 -8.86 0.45
C GLY A 197 12.65 -9.73 0.96
N PHE A 198 12.36 -9.62 2.25
CA PHE A 198 11.15 -10.10 2.90
C PHE A 198 10.88 -9.16 4.07
N LEU A 199 10.08 -8.11 3.87
CA LEU A 199 9.62 -7.27 4.97
C LEU A 199 8.49 -8.05 5.68
N PRO A 200 8.69 -8.50 6.93
CA PRO A 200 7.64 -9.21 7.65
C PRO A 200 6.38 -8.35 7.71
N ALA A 201 5.21 -8.97 7.61
CA ALA A 201 3.91 -8.28 7.59
C ALA A 201 3.77 -7.25 8.72
N ALA A 202 4.23 -7.60 9.93
CA ALA A 202 4.26 -6.70 11.09
C ALA A 202 5.11 -5.43 10.86
N ILE A 203 6.26 -5.55 10.21
CA ILE A 203 7.14 -4.40 9.92
C ILE A 203 6.57 -3.58 8.75
N ALA A 204 6.01 -4.23 7.73
CA ALA A 204 5.33 -3.56 6.62
C ALA A 204 4.14 -2.73 7.08
N LEU A 205 3.35 -3.26 8.02
CA LEU A 205 2.26 -2.55 8.68
C LEU A 205 2.75 -1.29 9.39
N LEU A 206 3.85 -1.39 10.15
CA LEU A 206 4.45 -0.25 10.86
C LEU A 206 5.02 0.80 9.90
N GLU A 207 5.70 0.39 8.82
CA GLU A 207 6.20 1.31 7.79
C GLU A 207 5.04 2.10 7.17
N ARG A 208 3.95 1.41 6.80
CA ARG A 208 2.76 2.02 6.21
C ARG A 208 2.06 2.98 7.16
N HIS A 209 1.95 2.61 8.43
CA HIS A 209 1.43 3.49 9.46
C HIS A 209 2.32 4.74 9.65
N GLY A 210 3.65 4.57 9.64
CA GLY A 210 4.60 5.67 9.73
C GLY A 210 4.49 6.66 8.56
N LEU A 211 4.37 6.15 7.33
CA LEU A 211 4.14 6.98 6.14
C LEU A 211 2.83 7.77 6.25
N HIS A 212 1.74 7.11 6.64
CA HIS A 212 0.45 7.78 6.83
C HIS A 212 0.49 8.84 7.94
N ARG A 213 1.25 8.63 9.02
CA ARG A 213 1.48 9.68 10.04
C ARG A 213 2.18 10.90 9.45
N GLY A 214 3.15 10.71 8.56
CA GLY A 214 3.80 11.81 7.84
C GLY A 214 2.83 12.58 6.94
N GLU A 215 1.94 11.88 6.22
CA GLU A 215 0.88 12.49 5.41
C GLU A 215 -0.09 13.33 6.28
N LEU A 216 -0.54 12.78 7.41
CA LEU A 216 -1.41 13.47 8.36
C LEU A 216 -0.74 14.71 8.96
N GLU A 217 0.54 14.59 9.35
CA GLU A 217 1.30 15.72 9.88
C GLU A 217 1.43 16.85 8.85
N ALA A 218 1.73 16.51 7.60
CA ALA A 218 1.79 17.50 6.53
C ALA A 218 0.43 18.19 6.31
N GLY A 219 -0.67 17.43 6.32
CA GLY A 219 -2.03 17.96 6.22
C GLY A 219 -2.36 18.95 7.34
N PHE A 220 -2.16 18.55 8.60
CA PHE A 220 -2.40 19.43 9.75
C PHE A 220 -1.50 20.68 9.73
N ARG A 221 -0.25 20.55 9.27
CA ARG A 221 0.67 21.69 9.17
C ARG A 221 0.18 22.74 8.15
N GLU A 222 -0.36 22.30 7.02
CA GLU A 222 -0.96 23.21 6.04
C GLU A 222 -2.25 23.85 6.57
N GLU A 223 -3.09 23.10 7.30
CA GLU A 223 -4.27 23.66 7.99
C GLU A 223 -3.87 24.75 9.00
N VAL A 224 -2.85 24.50 9.83
CA VAL A 224 -2.33 25.50 10.79
C VAL A 224 -1.83 26.75 10.08
N LYS A 225 -1.04 26.62 9.01
CA LYS A 225 -0.57 27.76 8.22
C LYS A 225 -1.74 28.57 7.63
N ALA A 226 -2.77 27.90 7.12
CA ALA A 226 -3.94 28.55 6.56
C ALA A 226 -4.73 29.32 7.63
N ILE A 227 -4.90 28.74 8.83
CA ILE A 227 -5.55 29.39 9.97
C ILE A 227 -4.72 30.58 10.45
N GLU A 228 -3.41 30.43 10.62
CA GLU A 228 -2.53 31.54 11.00
C GLU A 228 -2.60 32.70 10.00
N LYS A 229 -2.65 32.41 8.70
CA LYS A 229 -2.80 33.43 7.66
C LYS A 229 -4.13 34.18 7.80
N LYS A 230 -5.22 33.48 8.12
CA LYS A 230 -6.54 34.08 8.40
C LYS A 230 -6.53 34.92 9.68
N LEU A 231 -5.81 34.50 10.72
CA LEU A 231 -5.72 35.25 11.98
C LEU A 231 -4.81 36.48 11.86
N LYS A 232 -3.79 36.43 11.00
CA LYS A 232 -2.84 37.53 10.76
C LYS A 232 -3.36 38.60 9.78
N THR A 233 -4.64 38.60 9.40
CA THR A 233 -5.20 39.73 8.66
C THR A 233 -5.23 40.97 9.56
N PRO A 234 -4.66 42.11 9.12
CA PRO A 234 -4.76 43.35 9.88
C PRO A 234 -6.23 43.68 10.11
N LEU A 235 -6.55 44.11 11.34
CA LEU A 235 -7.88 44.62 11.64
C LEU A 235 -8.21 45.76 10.65
N PRO A 236 -9.49 45.90 10.23
CA PRO A 236 -9.91 47.00 9.37
C PRO A 236 -9.44 48.36 9.93
N GLY A 237 -9.15 49.32 9.04
CA GLY A 237 -8.78 50.68 9.45
C GLY A 237 -9.82 51.25 10.43
N GLY A 238 -9.39 51.55 11.65
CA GLY A 238 -10.27 52.03 12.75
C GLY A 238 -10.06 51.34 14.10
N TYR A 239 -9.51 50.13 14.11
CA TYR A 239 -9.18 49.35 15.31
C TYR A 239 -7.73 49.51 15.78
N ALA A 240 -7.13 50.68 15.54
CA ALA A 240 -5.82 51.01 16.11
C ALA A 240 -5.95 51.30 17.61
N ALA A 241 -4.87 51.14 18.38
CA ALA A 241 -4.85 51.44 19.82
C ALA A 241 -5.27 52.88 20.17
N ALA A 242 -5.20 53.82 19.21
CA ALA A 242 -5.68 55.20 19.33
C ALA A 242 -6.91 55.52 18.45
N GLY A 243 -7.53 54.50 17.85
CA GLY A 243 -8.66 54.61 16.93
C GLY A 243 -9.97 55.00 17.61
N MET A 244 -10.97 55.34 16.80
CA MET A 244 -12.29 55.79 17.28
C MET A 244 -12.98 54.72 18.13
N VAL A 245 -12.79 53.44 17.80
CA VAL A 245 -13.31 52.29 18.55
C VAL A 245 -12.62 52.14 19.92
N ALA A 246 -11.31 52.32 19.99
CA ALA A 246 -10.56 52.28 21.26
C ALA A 246 -10.99 53.43 22.19
N LYS A 247 -11.22 54.63 21.64
CA LYS A 247 -11.77 55.77 22.39
C LYS A 247 -13.21 55.52 22.88
N LEU A 248 -14.05 54.87 22.08
CA LEU A 248 -15.41 54.50 22.47
C LEU A 248 -15.41 53.46 23.60
N LEU A 249 -14.56 52.43 23.51
CA LEU A 249 -14.41 51.41 24.55
C LEU A 249 -13.89 52.00 25.87
N ALA A 250 -12.91 52.90 25.82
CA ALA A 250 -12.40 53.59 27.01
C ALA A 250 -13.48 54.43 27.72
N ARG A 251 -14.45 54.97 26.96
CA ARG A 251 -15.59 55.73 27.52
C ARG A 251 -16.66 54.85 28.16
N LEU A 252 -16.73 53.58 27.78
CA LEU A 252 -17.66 52.59 28.35
C LEU A 252 -17.14 51.96 29.66
N GLU A 253 -15.91 52.29 30.09
CA GLU A 253 -15.42 51.87 31.39
C GLU A 253 -16.21 52.55 32.52
N ILE A 254 -16.61 51.77 33.52
CA ILE A 254 -17.52 52.16 34.63
C ILE A 254 -17.02 53.37 35.44
N LYS A 255 -15.71 53.71 35.34
CA LYS A 255 -15.07 54.83 36.04
C LYS A 255 -14.90 56.09 35.16
N SER A 256 -15.29 56.04 33.89
CA SER A 256 -15.20 57.17 32.96
C SER A 256 -16.17 58.28 33.36
N LYS A 257 -15.68 59.52 33.43
CA LYS A 257 -16.49 60.73 33.66
C LYS A 257 -16.89 61.45 32.36
N GLU A 258 -16.55 60.89 31.20
CA GLU A 258 -16.85 61.50 29.91
C GLU A 258 -18.30 61.19 29.48
N ALA A 259 -19.00 62.20 28.97
CA ALA A 259 -20.37 62.06 28.49
C ALA A 259 -20.43 61.17 27.23
N MET A 260 -21.43 60.27 27.21
CA MET A 260 -21.73 59.43 26.04
C MET A 260 -22.19 60.30 24.86
N PRO A 261 -21.82 59.97 23.61
CA PRO A 261 -22.30 60.70 22.45
C PRO A 261 -23.83 60.58 22.35
N SER A 262 -24.49 61.72 22.20
CA SER A 262 -25.91 61.80 21.82
C SER A 262 -26.04 61.44 20.34
N ALA A 263 -27.09 60.69 19.99
CA ALA A 263 -27.48 60.54 18.60
C ALA A 263 -28.07 61.87 18.12
N ASP A 264 -27.50 62.43 17.07
CA ASP A 264 -28.20 63.35 16.16
C ASP A 264 -28.88 62.53 15.06
#